data_AF-A6ZWX0-F1
#
_entry.id   AF-A6ZWX0-F1
#
_cell.length_a   1.000
_cell.length_b   1.000
_cell.length_c   1.000
_cell.angle_alpha   90.00
_cell.angle_beta   90.00
_cell.angle_gamma   90.00
#
_symmetry.space_group_name_H-M   'P 1'
#
loop_
_entity.id
_entity.type
_entity.pdbx_description
1 polymer ?
#
loop_
_entity_poly.entity_id
_entity_poly.type
_entity_poly.pdbx_seq_one_letter_code
_entity_poly.pdbx_strand_id
1 'polypeptide(L)'
;MRGFSNEIILKRTLTLSDFTLRYHKRGITALQVIKAPSVSNVPVLLSGDNYGYFVMWDLVTKRPITHIEIEGNSHIIAFWWVETTNVLYILSKDSMLRIFELDSSTQLSIDLVRKLSQANKTDHLQWTKIYEMPINTLNFANFIIEAEVKPTKDNKSYRLVCCHTDDSETIDIYQIIEDSTFKLKRPFNNINFPRFLKQQNFLGISKDSKFGIIMRFAKLNDVIFLGYENGFVVGFKITFDEGLQRDIAELVHVSNDHYPNPILDMCVSGDELYSCSTDDFITKYKIPVNLQLETKYLRDDALLIKCPSSLRVSEPSKVHLPLKNIGHIDKVKDDYLVVSSWSGMTIVYNMRTSEVEQTFVKSKNNLVVSDSSMGDLTNGSGSNTESSSKSHNYKVGAMTCLESFDVQSDGLRLGQLRRIKALAKCNWCLIGYEDGTIKLNKI
;
A
#
# COMPACT_ATOMS: atom_id res chain seq x y z
N MET A 1 1.26 32.21 -15.34
CA MET A 1 2.73 32.34 -15.46
C MET A 1 3.55 31.52 -14.44
N ARG A 2 3.02 30.49 -13.75
CA ARG A 2 3.79 29.65 -12.78
C ARG A 2 4.21 28.26 -13.29
N GLY A 3 3.97 27.92 -14.55
CA GLY A 3 4.21 26.56 -15.09
C GLY A 3 5.68 26.24 -15.42
N PHE A 4 6.44 27.22 -15.92
CA PHE A 4 7.80 26.97 -16.43
C PHE A 4 8.86 26.75 -15.34
N SER A 5 8.69 27.30 -14.14
CA SER A 5 9.67 27.14 -13.05
C SER A 5 9.72 25.70 -12.52
N ASN A 6 8.57 25.04 -12.41
CA ASN A 6 8.48 23.73 -11.77
C ASN A 6 9.09 22.64 -12.65
N GLU A 7 8.87 22.66 -13.96
CA GLU A 7 9.49 21.69 -14.87
C GLU A 7 11.01 21.81 -14.91
N ILE A 8 11.55 23.02 -14.82
CA ILE A 8 13.00 23.25 -14.81
C ILE A 8 13.63 22.68 -13.54
N ILE A 9 12.98 22.86 -12.38
CA ILE A 9 13.45 22.31 -11.10
C ILE A 9 13.47 20.78 -11.14
N LEU A 10 12.39 20.16 -11.65
CA LEU A 10 12.29 18.70 -11.73
C LEU A 10 13.31 18.08 -12.68
N LYS A 11 13.64 18.75 -13.79
CA LYS A 11 14.68 18.27 -14.72
C LYS A 11 16.08 18.28 -14.11
N ARG A 12 16.36 19.21 -13.18
CA ARG A 12 17.68 19.31 -12.53
C ARG A 12 17.93 18.22 -11.49
N THR A 13 16.88 17.61 -10.96
CA THR A 13 16.96 16.57 -9.92
C THR A 13 16.81 15.15 -10.47
N LEU A 14 16.82 15.00 -11.80
CA LEU A 14 16.64 13.70 -12.44
C LEU A 14 17.77 12.73 -12.07
N THR A 15 17.41 11.60 -11.47
CA THR A 15 18.34 10.58 -10.99
C THR A 15 18.10 9.24 -11.69
N LEU A 16 19.18 8.53 -12.01
CA LEU A 16 19.13 7.18 -12.57
C LEU A 16 18.93 6.14 -11.48
N SER A 17 18.25 5.04 -11.81
CA SER A 17 18.07 3.94 -10.86
C SER A 17 19.37 3.19 -10.60
N ASP A 18 19.65 2.90 -9.33
CA ASP A 18 20.78 2.08 -8.91
C ASP A 18 20.65 0.62 -9.34
N PHE A 19 19.42 0.08 -9.36
CA PHE A 19 19.18 -1.30 -9.78
C PHE A 19 17.80 -1.51 -10.40
N THR A 20 17.65 -2.59 -11.16
CA THR A 20 16.36 -3.00 -11.72
C THR A 20 16.15 -4.50 -11.57
N LEU A 21 15.01 -4.90 -11.00
CA LEU A 21 14.52 -6.28 -10.96
C LEU A 21 13.60 -6.51 -12.18
N ARG A 22 13.77 -7.64 -12.88
CA ARG A 22 13.15 -7.91 -14.21
C ARG A 22 12.51 -9.29 -14.33
N TYR A 23 12.05 -9.84 -13.21
CA TYR A 23 11.48 -11.19 -13.19
C TYR A 23 10.05 -11.20 -13.73
N HIS A 24 9.18 -10.30 -13.24
CA HIS A 24 7.84 -10.10 -13.79
C HIS A 24 7.89 -9.74 -15.28
N LYS A 25 6.89 -10.23 -16.02
CA LYS A 25 6.68 -9.95 -17.46
C LYS A 25 5.47 -9.05 -17.71
N ARG A 26 4.84 -8.61 -16.62
CA ARG A 26 3.51 -8.02 -16.55
C ARG A 26 3.54 -6.89 -15.52
N GLY A 27 2.68 -5.90 -15.68
CA GLY A 27 2.77 -4.66 -14.92
C GLY A 27 2.66 -4.89 -13.42
N ILE A 28 3.61 -4.33 -12.66
CA ILE A 28 3.61 -4.42 -11.20
C ILE A 28 2.42 -3.64 -10.65
N THR A 29 1.66 -4.24 -9.74
CA THR A 29 0.43 -3.66 -9.18
C THR A 29 0.46 -3.54 -7.67
N ALA A 30 1.33 -4.30 -7.00
CA ALA A 30 1.53 -4.23 -5.56
C ALA A 30 3.01 -4.42 -5.21
N LEU A 31 3.48 -3.65 -4.22
CA LEU A 31 4.80 -3.75 -3.63
C LEU A 31 4.70 -3.55 -2.12
N GLN A 32 5.46 -4.34 -1.36
CA GLN A 32 5.56 -4.16 0.09
C GLN A 32 6.91 -4.65 0.59
N VAL A 33 7.62 -3.84 1.36
CA VAL A 33 8.80 -4.28 2.12
C VAL A 33 8.35 -4.85 3.46
N ILE A 34 8.85 -6.03 3.81
CA ILE A 34 8.48 -6.73 5.05
C ILE A 34 9.71 -7.26 5.76
N LYS A 35 9.59 -7.54 7.06
CA LYS A 35 10.56 -8.38 7.78
C LYS A 35 10.02 -9.82 7.80
N ALA A 36 10.85 -10.76 7.37
CA ALA A 36 10.55 -12.19 7.40
C ALA A 36 11.73 -12.94 8.02
N PRO A 37 11.90 -12.90 9.36
CA PRO A 37 13.07 -13.47 10.03
C PRO A 37 13.26 -14.98 9.81
N SER A 38 12.17 -15.70 9.51
CA SER A 38 12.16 -17.12 9.13
C SER A 38 12.86 -17.39 7.78
N VAL A 39 12.97 -16.38 6.93
CA VAL A 39 13.48 -16.47 5.56
C VAL A 39 14.82 -15.74 5.42
N SER A 40 14.94 -14.57 6.03
CA SER A 40 16.04 -13.64 5.79
C SER A 40 16.33 -12.78 7.01
N ASN A 41 17.62 -12.55 7.29
CA ASN A 41 18.08 -11.63 8.34
C ASN A 41 17.95 -10.14 7.94
N VAL A 42 17.49 -9.86 6.73
CA VAL A 42 17.27 -8.51 6.21
C VAL A 42 15.85 -8.39 5.65
N PRO A 43 15.29 -7.17 5.55
CA PRO A 43 14.01 -6.96 4.90
C PRO A 43 13.97 -7.53 3.49
N VAL A 44 12.83 -8.13 3.14
CA VAL A 44 12.55 -8.70 1.82
C VAL A 44 11.48 -7.86 1.13
N LEU A 45 11.46 -7.89 -0.20
CA LEU A 45 10.43 -7.22 -0.98
C LEU A 45 9.41 -8.25 -1.45
N LEU A 46 8.14 -7.94 -1.28
CA LEU A 46 7.02 -8.61 -1.94
C LEU A 46 6.62 -7.82 -3.18
N SER A 47 6.34 -8.51 -4.28
CA SER A 47 5.77 -7.89 -5.46
C SER A 47 4.70 -8.75 -6.12
N GLY A 48 3.70 -8.08 -6.69
CA GLY A 48 2.61 -8.71 -7.43
C GLY A 48 2.37 -7.98 -8.74
N ASP A 49 1.86 -8.69 -9.73
CA ASP A 49 1.51 -8.12 -11.01
C ASP A 49 0.04 -8.30 -11.41
N ASN A 50 -0.30 -7.69 -12.54
CA ASN A 50 -1.63 -7.70 -13.11
C ASN A 50 -2.04 -9.06 -13.73
N TYR A 51 -1.23 -10.10 -13.58
CA TYR A 51 -1.48 -11.45 -14.11
C TYR A 51 -1.39 -12.51 -13.01
N GLY A 52 -1.46 -12.12 -11.73
CA GLY A 52 -1.49 -13.06 -10.61
C GLY A 52 -0.13 -13.62 -10.21
N TYR A 53 0.96 -13.10 -10.75
CA TYR A 53 2.29 -13.57 -10.37
C TYR A 53 2.76 -12.83 -9.12
N PHE A 54 3.13 -13.57 -8.09
CA PHE A 54 3.66 -13.07 -6.83
C PHE A 54 5.10 -13.51 -6.63
N VAL A 55 5.95 -12.61 -6.13
CA VAL A 55 7.37 -12.88 -5.90
C VAL A 55 7.82 -12.30 -4.57
N MET A 56 8.52 -13.10 -3.77
CA MET A 56 9.30 -12.65 -2.62
C MET A 56 10.77 -12.54 -3.01
N TRP A 57 11.38 -11.38 -2.78
CA TRP A 57 12.73 -11.06 -3.25
C TRP A 57 13.71 -10.88 -2.10
N ASP A 58 14.91 -11.41 -2.29
CA ASP A 58 16.08 -11.03 -1.51
C ASP A 58 16.67 -9.75 -2.12
N LEU A 59 16.58 -8.64 -1.38
CA LEU A 59 17.10 -7.34 -1.82
C LEU A 59 18.64 -7.26 -1.83
N VAL A 60 19.33 -8.13 -1.12
CA VAL A 60 20.80 -8.18 -1.04
C VAL A 60 21.37 -8.91 -2.25
N THR A 61 20.83 -10.10 -2.56
CA THR A 61 21.25 -10.88 -3.74
C THR A 61 20.54 -10.45 -5.02
N LYS A 62 19.41 -9.74 -4.89
CA LYS A 62 18.59 -9.18 -5.97
C LYS A 62 17.97 -10.29 -6.82
N ARG A 63 17.57 -11.36 -6.16
CA ARG A 63 17.00 -12.57 -6.76
C ARG A 63 15.69 -12.92 -6.06
N PRO A 64 14.74 -13.54 -6.78
CA PRO A 64 13.60 -14.19 -6.15
C PRO A 64 14.07 -15.23 -5.13
N ILE A 65 13.47 -15.20 -3.94
CA ILE A 65 13.57 -16.25 -2.92
C ILE A 65 12.58 -17.36 -3.26
N THR A 66 11.33 -16.97 -3.51
CA THR A 66 10.21 -17.86 -3.85
C THR A 66 9.16 -17.05 -4.61
N HIS A 67 8.27 -17.75 -5.31
CA HIS A 67 7.20 -17.16 -6.10
C HIS A 67 5.99 -18.10 -6.16
N ILE A 68 4.82 -17.55 -6.47
CA ILE A 68 3.62 -18.31 -6.83
C ILE A 68 2.91 -17.63 -7.98
N GLU A 69 2.16 -18.41 -8.73
CA GLU A 69 1.20 -17.93 -9.72
C GLU A 69 -0.20 -18.23 -9.19
N ILE A 70 -1.00 -17.19 -9.02
CA ILE A 70 -2.38 -17.31 -8.54
C ILE A 70 -3.24 -17.84 -9.69
N GLU A 71 -3.95 -18.93 -9.42
CA GLU A 71 -4.87 -19.56 -10.38
C GLU A 71 -5.83 -18.53 -10.99
N GLY A 72 -6.02 -18.63 -12.31
CA GLY A 72 -6.89 -17.71 -13.07
C GLY A 72 -6.20 -16.42 -13.54
N ASN A 73 -4.90 -16.25 -13.29
CA ASN A 73 -4.12 -15.06 -13.67
C ASN A 73 -4.67 -13.77 -13.05
N SER A 74 -5.11 -13.87 -11.80
CA SER A 74 -5.88 -12.83 -11.14
C SER A 74 -5.00 -11.65 -10.70
N HIS A 75 -5.21 -10.49 -11.33
CA HIS A 75 -4.54 -9.22 -11.01
C HIS A 75 -4.47 -8.98 -9.49
N ILE A 76 -3.26 -8.90 -8.95
CA ILE A 76 -3.02 -8.70 -7.52
C ILE A 76 -3.26 -7.22 -7.16
N ILE A 77 -4.06 -6.96 -6.12
CA ILE A 77 -4.38 -5.61 -5.65
C ILE A 77 -3.51 -5.22 -4.46
N ALA A 78 -3.44 -6.09 -3.45
CA ALA A 78 -2.79 -5.75 -2.18
C ALA A 78 -2.26 -6.99 -1.45
N PHE A 79 -1.29 -6.74 -0.58
CA PHE A 79 -0.70 -7.72 0.32
C PHE A 79 -0.92 -7.33 1.77
N TRP A 80 -0.96 -8.34 2.63
CA TRP A 80 -0.72 -8.15 4.05
C TRP A 80 0.11 -9.31 4.61
N TRP A 81 1.26 -8.98 5.20
CA TRP A 81 2.14 -9.96 5.84
C TRP A 81 1.99 -9.91 7.36
N VAL A 82 1.84 -11.08 7.97
CA VAL A 82 1.79 -11.23 9.42
C VAL A 82 3.09 -11.88 9.91
N GLU A 83 3.99 -11.06 10.47
CA GLU A 83 5.34 -11.50 10.86
C GLU A 83 5.33 -12.62 11.93
N THR A 84 4.37 -12.61 12.84
CA THR A 84 4.29 -13.60 13.95
C THR A 84 3.92 -15.00 13.48
N THR A 85 3.33 -15.14 12.29
CA THR A 85 2.79 -16.42 11.80
C THR A 85 3.34 -16.83 10.45
N ASN A 86 4.12 -15.98 9.79
CA ASN A 86 4.58 -16.19 8.41
C ASN A 86 3.42 -16.40 7.42
N VAL A 87 2.28 -15.75 7.69
CA VAL A 87 1.09 -15.81 6.85
C VAL A 87 1.02 -14.58 5.95
N LEU A 88 0.78 -14.83 4.67
CA LEU A 88 0.57 -13.83 3.64
C LEU A 88 -0.88 -13.83 3.19
N TYR A 89 -1.48 -12.65 3.16
CA TYR A 89 -2.80 -12.40 2.59
C TYR A 89 -2.63 -11.70 1.25
N ILE A 90 -3.31 -12.21 0.21
CA ILE A 90 -3.31 -11.62 -1.13
C ILE A 90 -4.74 -11.38 -1.59
N LEU A 91 -5.07 -10.11 -1.86
CA LEU A 91 -6.32 -9.72 -2.48
C LEU A 91 -6.12 -9.55 -3.99
N SER A 92 -6.99 -10.15 -4.80
CA SER A 92 -6.91 -10.11 -6.27
C SER A 92 -8.23 -9.65 -6.90
N LYS A 93 -8.20 -9.13 -8.14
CA LYS A 93 -9.40 -8.58 -8.82
C LYS A 93 -10.53 -9.58 -9.08
N ASP A 94 -10.27 -10.86 -8.94
CA ASP A 94 -11.26 -11.94 -9.03
C ASP A 94 -12.17 -12.07 -7.79
N SER A 95 -12.21 -11.04 -6.94
CA SER A 95 -13.05 -10.97 -5.75
C SER A 95 -12.68 -11.99 -4.68
N MET A 96 -11.41 -12.42 -4.64
CA MET A 96 -10.92 -13.40 -3.67
C MET A 96 -9.76 -12.84 -2.85
N LEU A 97 -9.86 -13.02 -1.53
CA LEU A 97 -8.75 -12.92 -0.59
C LEU A 97 -8.22 -14.33 -0.34
N ARG A 98 -6.95 -14.56 -0.66
CA ARG A 98 -6.26 -15.84 -0.47
C ARG A 98 -5.24 -15.71 0.65
N ILE A 99 -5.19 -16.72 1.49
CA ILE A 99 -4.26 -16.81 2.62
C ILE A 99 -3.25 -17.91 2.30
N PHE A 100 -1.98 -17.58 2.39
CA PHE A 100 -0.87 -18.49 2.17
C PHE A 100 0.01 -18.56 3.41
N GLU A 101 0.39 -19.77 3.79
CA GLU A 101 1.44 -20.03 4.76
C GLU A 101 2.76 -20.28 4.02
N LEU A 102 3.86 -19.79 4.58
CA LEU A 102 5.20 -20.07 4.07
C LEU A 102 5.83 -21.23 4.84
N ASP A 103 5.82 -22.41 4.24
CA ASP A 103 6.45 -23.60 4.81
C ASP A 103 7.96 -23.56 4.57
N SER A 104 8.73 -23.58 5.66
CA SER A 104 10.15 -23.95 5.60
C SER A 104 10.26 -25.45 5.82
N SER A 105 10.47 -26.22 4.75
CA SER A 105 10.77 -27.65 4.90
C SER A 105 12.17 -27.82 5.50
N THR A 106 12.31 -27.60 6.80
CA THR A 106 13.49 -27.94 7.59
C THR A 106 13.46 -29.43 7.93
N GLN A 107 13.31 -30.30 6.93
CA GLN A 107 14.02 -31.57 7.03
C GLN A 107 15.47 -31.25 6.67
N LEU A 108 16.27 -31.08 7.73
CA LEU A 108 17.72 -31.23 7.70
C LEU A 108 18.04 -32.55 7.01
N SER A 109 18.17 -32.51 5.68
CA SER A 109 19.01 -33.45 4.97
C SER A 109 20.42 -33.18 5.48
N ILE A 110 20.80 -33.89 6.54
CA ILE A 110 22.18 -34.06 6.93
C ILE A 110 22.82 -34.87 5.81
N ASP A 111 23.26 -34.15 4.78
CA ASP A 111 24.11 -34.72 3.76
C ASP A 111 25.49 -34.92 4.41
N LEU A 112 25.67 -36.08 5.06
CA LEU A 112 26.86 -36.51 5.81
C LEU A 112 28.15 -36.55 4.96
N VAL A 113 28.08 -36.21 3.67
CA VAL A 113 29.17 -36.30 2.71
C VAL A 113 29.77 -34.93 2.33
N ARG A 114 29.15 -33.79 2.71
CA ARG A 114 29.70 -32.45 2.41
C ARG A 114 29.81 -31.54 3.63
N LYS A 115 30.84 -31.79 4.45
CA LYS A 115 31.36 -30.75 5.36
C LYS A 115 31.88 -29.58 4.50
N LEU A 116 31.26 -28.41 4.66
CA LEU A 116 31.54 -27.10 4.01
C LEU A 116 30.82 -26.85 2.68
N SER A 117 29.60 -26.27 2.68
CA SER A 117 29.18 -25.32 1.62
C SER A 117 27.78 -24.69 1.83
N GLN A 118 27.78 -23.35 1.83
CA GLN A 118 26.72 -22.44 1.39
C GLN A 118 25.36 -22.44 2.12
N ALA A 119 25.17 -21.44 2.98
CA ALA A 119 23.88 -21.00 3.54
C ALA A 119 22.99 -20.27 2.51
N ASN A 120 22.82 -20.84 1.31
CA ASN A 120 21.89 -20.36 0.28
C ASN A 120 20.83 -21.43 -0.05
N LYS A 121 20.29 -22.13 0.95
CA LYS A 121 19.19 -23.08 0.73
C LYS A 121 17.84 -22.34 0.79
N THR A 122 17.49 -21.65 -0.31
CA THR A 122 16.12 -21.18 -0.58
C THR A 122 15.28 -22.25 -1.30
N ASP A 123 15.88 -23.39 -1.67
CA ASP A 123 15.24 -24.46 -2.46
C ASP A 123 14.11 -25.24 -1.73
N HIS A 124 13.72 -24.82 -0.53
CA HIS A 124 12.83 -25.56 0.36
C HIS A 124 11.63 -24.74 0.87
N LEU A 125 11.48 -23.49 0.38
CA LEU A 125 10.38 -22.61 0.74
C LEU A 125 9.21 -22.80 -0.23
N GLN A 126 8.09 -23.30 0.30
CA GLN A 126 6.88 -23.52 -0.46
C GLN A 126 5.73 -22.72 0.14
N TRP A 127 4.94 -22.10 -0.72
CA TRP A 127 3.69 -21.48 -0.33
C TRP A 127 2.56 -22.50 -0.36
N THR A 128 1.83 -22.59 0.73
CA THR A 128 0.65 -23.44 0.85
C THR A 128 -0.57 -22.54 0.99
N LYS A 129 -1.54 -22.63 0.08
CA LYS A 129 -2.82 -21.92 0.22
C LYS A 129 -3.61 -22.60 1.33
N ILE A 130 -3.78 -21.91 2.46
CA ILE A 130 -4.45 -22.46 3.66
C ILE A 130 -5.93 -22.08 3.72
N TYR A 131 -6.32 -20.97 3.07
CA TYR A 131 -7.70 -20.50 3.06
C TYR A 131 -7.97 -19.54 1.89
N GLU A 132 -9.24 -19.43 1.48
CA GLU A 132 -9.69 -18.38 0.57
C GLU A 132 -11.13 -17.95 0.90
N MET A 133 -11.44 -16.67 0.69
CA MET A 133 -12.79 -16.14 0.90
C MET A 133 -13.12 -15.01 -0.08
N PRO A 134 -14.40 -14.82 -0.42
CA PRO A 134 -14.81 -13.72 -1.28
C PRO A 134 -14.70 -12.37 -0.56
N ILE A 135 -14.14 -11.37 -1.25
CA ILE A 135 -14.08 -9.96 -0.82
C ILE A 135 -14.36 -9.08 -2.03
N ASN A 136 -15.14 -8.02 -1.84
CA ASN A 136 -15.43 -7.08 -2.93
C ASN A 136 -14.15 -6.40 -3.43
N THR A 137 -13.87 -6.57 -4.73
CA THR A 137 -12.69 -6.04 -5.40
C THR A 137 -13.03 -5.01 -6.48
N LEU A 138 -14.32 -4.70 -6.68
CA LEU A 138 -14.75 -3.60 -7.55
C LEU A 138 -14.13 -2.27 -7.11
N ASN A 139 -13.75 -2.19 -5.84
CA ASN A 139 -13.29 -0.95 -5.21
C ASN A 139 -11.80 -0.70 -5.39
N PHE A 140 -11.03 -1.68 -5.88
CA PHE A 140 -9.56 -1.65 -5.98
C PHE A 140 -8.81 -1.33 -4.66
N ALA A 141 -9.53 -1.14 -3.57
CA ALA A 141 -8.99 -0.84 -2.26
C ALA A 141 -8.23 -2.05 -1.71
N ASN A 142 -7.24 -1.74 -0.88
CA ASN A 142 -6.58 -2.71 -0.03
C ASN A 142 -7.51 -3.17 1.11
N PHE A 143 -6.93 -3.88 2.07
CA PHE A 143 -7.59 -4.37 3.27
C PHE A 143 -6.62 -4.23 4.45
N ILE A 144 -7.13 -4.35 5.68
CA ILE A 144 -6.33 -4.34 6.91
C ILE A 144 -6.48 -5.67 7.61
N ILE A 145 -5.37 -6.25 8.08
CA ILE A 145 -5.38 -7.36 9.04
C ILE A 145 -4.78 -6.87 10.36
N GLU A 146 -5.55 -6.99 11.44
CA GLU A 146 -5.06 -6.80 12.80
C GLU A 146 -4.78 -8.17 13.42
N ALA A 147 -3.53 -8.41 13.81
CA ALA A 147 -3.15 -9.63 14.50
C ALA A 147 -3.55 -9.59 15.98
N GLU A 148 -3.92 -10.76 16.51
CA GLU A 148 -4.04 -11.05 17.94
C GLU A 148 -5.05 -10.20 18.72
N VAL A 149 -6.22 -9.94 18.12
CA VAL A 149 -7.25 -9.08 18.74
C VAL A 149 -7.74 -9.61 20.09
N LYS A 150 -7.81 -10.94 20.26
CA LYS A 150 -8.07 -11.63 21.54
C LYS A 150 -7.39 -13.01 21.47
N PRO A 151 -6.29 -13.29 22.20
CA PRO A 151 -5.73 -14.62 22.24
C PRO A 151 -6.77 -15.56 22.85
N THR A 152 -7.39 -16.41 22.03
CA THR A 152 -8.06 -17.60 22.57
C THR A 152 -6.98 -18.59 22.96
N LYS A 153 -7.15 -19.32 24.06
CA LYS A 153 -6.08 -20.14 24.67
C LYS A 153 -5.39 -21.10 23.68
N ASP A 154 -6.06 -21.49 22.61
CA ASP A 154 -5.55 -22.49 21.67
C ASP A 154 -5.44 -22.00 20.21
N ASN A 155 -6.14 -20.92 19.82
CA ASN A 155 -6.18 -20.47 18.42
C ASN A 155 -5.84 -18.99 18.28
N LYS A 156 -5.07 -18.69 17.22
CA LYS A 156 -4.78 -17.32 16.81
C LYS A 156 -6.03 -16.70 16.18
N SER A 157 -6.24 -15.41 16.43
CA SER A 157 -7.38 -14.70 15.86
C SER A 157 -6.93 -13.39 15.24
N TYR A 158 -7.33 -13.19 14.00
CA TYR A 158 -7.10 -11.98 13.22
C TYR A 158 -8.41 -11.25 13.03
N ARG A 159 -8.35 -9.92 12.96
CA ARG A 159 -9.47 -9.10 12.50
C ARG A 159 -9.16 -8.58 11.11
N LEU A 160 -10.01 -8.93 10.15
CA LEU A 160 -9.95 -8.44 8.78
C LEU A 160 -10.94 -7.28 8.62
N VAL A 161 -10.48 -6.15 8.12
CA VAL A 161 -11.32 -5.03 7.70
C VAL A 161 -11.22 -4.87 6.19
N CYS A 162 -12.37 -4.92 5.52
CA CYS A 162 -12.45 -4.83 4.06
C CYS A 162 -13.74 -4.15 3.62
N CYS A 163 -13.83 -3.82 2.33
CA CYS A 163 -15.06 -3.36 1.72
C CYS A 163 -16.18 -4.40 1.86
N HIS A 164 -17.41 -3.93 2.02
CA HIS A 164 -18.57 -4.79 2.03
C HIS A 164 -18.81 -5.44 0.66
N THR A 165 -19.31 -6.69 0.68
CA THR A 165 -19.59 -7.49 -0.52
C THR A 165 -20.50 -6.78 -1.51
N ASP A 166 -21.58 -6.14 -1.03
CA ASP A 166 -22.65 -5.63 -1.89
C ASP A 166 -22.72 -4.09 -1.96
N ASP A 167 -22.14 -3.38 -1.00
CA ASP A 167 -22.12 -1.91 -0.95
C ASP A 167 -20.69 -1.39 -0.78
N SER A 168 -20.13 -0.89 -1.89
CA SER A 168 -18.78 -0.38 -1.98
C SER A 168 -18.48 0.86 -1.14
N GLU A 169 -19.49 1.57 -0.63
CA GLU A 169 -19.32 2.72 0.27
C GLU A 169 -19.19 2.30 1.75
N THR A 170 -19.24 0.99 2.04
CA THR A 170 -19.35 0.45 3.39
C THR A 170 -18.32 -0.64 3.65
N ILE A 171 -18.12 -1.00 4.91
CA ILE A 171 -17.13 -1.99 5.32
C ILE A 171 -17.76 -3.19 6.04
N ASP A 172 -17.05 -4.30 5.96
CA ASP A 172 -17.22 -5.45 6.83
C ASP A 172 -16.00 -5.62 7.72
N ILE A 173 -16.24 -6.14 8.92
CA ILE A 173 -15.18 -6.56 9.82
C ILE A 173 -15.41 -8.01 10.18
N TYR A 174 -14.46 -8.83 9.78
CA TYR A 174 -14.43 -10.26 10.06
C TYR A 174 -13.44 -10.55 11.19
N GLN A 175 -13.77 -11.56 11.99
CA GLN A 175 -12.85 -12.22 12.88
C GLN A 175 -12.53 -13.59 12.26
N ILE A 176 -11.27 -13.77 11.89
CA ILE A 176 -10.73 -15.04 11.40
C ILE A 176 -10.12 -15.74 12.60
N ILE A 177 -10.58 -16.95 12.90
CA ILE A 177 -10.00 -17.81 13.93
C ILE A 177 -9.25 -18.90 13.19
N GLU A 178 -7.93 -18.88 13.31
CA GLU A 178 -7.03 -19.86 12.71
C GLU A 178 -7.10 -21.14 13.53
N ASP A 179 -8.09 -21.97 13.19
CA ASP A 179 -8.15 -23.38 13.51
C ASP A 179 -8.03 -24.20 12.22
N SER A 180 -8.15 -25.53 12.30
CA SER A 180 -8.11 -26.40 11.12
C SER A 180 -9.19 -26.11 10.06
N THR A 181 -10.17 -25.24 10.36
CA THR A 181 -11.27 -24.86 9.48
C THR A 181 -11.32 -23.38 9.13
N PHE A 182 -10.40 -22.55 9.66
CA PHE A 182 -10.43 -21.08 9.53
C PHE A 182 -11.81 -20.49 9.83
N LYS A 183 -12.34 -20.73 11.03
CA LYS A 183 -13.67 -20.22 11.42
C LYS A 183 -13.76 -18.70 11.22
N LEU A 184 -14.70 -18.29 10.38
CA LEU A 184 -15.01 -16.91 10.09
C LEU A 184 -16.23 -16.44 10.89
N LYS A 185 -16.09 -15.36 11.66
CA LYS A 185 -17.21 -14.61 12.25
C LYS A 185 -17.24 -13.21 11.63
N ARG A 186 -18.43 -12.63 11.48
CA ARG A 186 -18.61 -11.27 10.95
C ARG A 186 -19.27 -10.39 12.01
N PRO A 187 -18.51 -9.95 13.04
CA PRO A 187 -19.07 -9.13 14.12
C PRO A 187 -19.67 -7.81 13.61
N PHE A 188 -19.13 -7.26 12.51
CA PHE A 188 -19.70 -6.08 11.88
C PHE A 188 -19.99 -6.35 10.41
N ASN A 189 -21.26 -6.16 10.06
CA ASN A 189 -21.77 -6.30 8.71
C ASN A 189 -22.25 -4.94 8.22
N ASN A 190 -21.73 -4.47 7.09
CA ASN A 190 -22.19 -3.26 6.40
C ASN A 190 -22.17 -2.00 7.32
N ILE A 191 -21.02 -1.70 7.94
CA ILE A 191 -20.85 -0.44 8.69
C ILE A 191 -20.86 0.72 7.69
N ASN A 192 -21.86 1.61 7.82
CA ASN A 192 -22.10 2.69 6.87
C ASN A 192 -21.84 4.07 7.52
N PHE A 193 -20.57 4.49 7.55
CA PHE A 193 -20.16 5.82 8.02
C PHE A 193 -20.79 6.97 7.20
N PRO A 194 -20.88 6.91 5.85
CA PRO A 194 -21.55 7.94 5.07
C PRO A 194 -22.99 8.21 5.52
N ARG A 195 -23.77 7.15 5.76
CA ARG A 195 -25.14 7.25 6.28
C ARG A 195 -25.17 7.88 7.67
N PHE A 196 -24.29 7.45 8.56
CA PHE A 196 -24.18 8.02 9.91
C PHE A 196 -23.88 9.52 9.85
N LEU A 197 -22.88 9.94 9.06
CA LEU A 197 -22.49 11.35 8.92
C LEU A 197 -23.64 12.22 8.38
N LYS A 198 -24.40 11.72 7.40
CA LYS A 198 -25.58 12.40 6.84
C LYS A 198 -26.71 12.53 7.86
N GLN A 199 -26.98 11.49 8.67
CA GLN A 199 -28.02 11.52 9.71
C GLN A 199 -27.69 12.55 10.79
N GLN A 200 -26.41 12.65 11.17
CA GLN A 200 -25.92 13.62 12.15
C GLN A 200 -25.70 15.04 11.56
N ASN A 201 -25.99 15.23 10.26
CA ASN A 201 -25.80 16.49 9.54
C ASN A 201 -24.37 17.07 9.67
N PHE A 202 -23.36 16.20 9.69
CA PHE A 202 -21.96 16.65 9.63
C PHE A 202 -21.73 17.44 8.33
N LEU A 203 -21.03 18.58 8.43
CA LEU A 203 -20.61 19.43 7.30
C LEU A 203 -21.73 19.98 6.39
N GLY A 204 -23.00 19.87 6.76
CA GLY A 204 -24.09 20.18 5.82
C GLY A 204 -24.04 19.31 4.56
N ILE A 205 -23.48 18.10 4.68
CA ILE A 205 -23.46 17.09 3.62
C ILE A 205 -24.91 16.86 3.20
N SER A 206 -25.22 17.18 1.94
CA SER A 206 -26.55 16.90 1.39
C SER A 206 -26.88 15.43 1.59
N LYS A 207 -28.13 15.13 1.95
CA LYS A 207 -28.59 13.74 2.09
C LYS A 207 -28.35 12.93 0.80
N ASP A 208 -28.34 13.62 -0.34
CA ASP A 208 -28.20 13.04 -1.68
C ASP A 208 -26.74 12.91 -2.15
N SER A 209 -25.76 13.49 -1.45
CA SER A 209 -24.36 13.39 -1.90
C SER A 209 -23.82 11.97 -1.69
N LYS A 210 -23.19 11.39 -2.70
CA LYS A 210 -22.55 10.08 -2.56
C LYS A 210 -21.12 10.25 -2.05
N PHE A 211 -20.69 9.32 -1.20
CA PHE A 211 -19.28 9.25 -0.84
C PHE A 211 -18.46 8.58 -1.95
N GLY A 212 -19.12 7.74 -2.75
CA GLY A 212 -18.47 6.89 -3.72
C GLY A 212 -17.71 5.76 -3.03
N ILE A 213 -17.02 4.95 -3.81
CA ILE A 213 -16.41 3.72 -3.30
C ILE A 213 -15.30 4.03 -2.29
N ILE A 214 -15.05 3.11 -1.36
CA ILE A 214 -13.85 3.16 -0.52
C ILE A 214 -12.65 2.84 -1.43
N MET A 215 -11.69 3.74 -1.50
CA MET A 215 -10.53 3.66 -2.39
C MET A 215 -9.27 3.15 -1.67
N ARG A 216 -9.13 3.44 -0.37
CA ARG A 216 -7.93 3.09 0.40
C ARG A 216 -8.24 2.90 1.88
N PHE A 217 -7.57 1.93 2.49
CA PHE A 217 -7.50 1.73 3.93
C PHE A 217 -6.09 2.05 4.44
N ALA A 218 -6.00 2.64 5.62
CA ALA A 218 -4.75 2.79 6.36
C ALA A 218 -4.99 2.52 7.84
N LYS A 219 -3.96 2.12 8.57
CA LYS A 219 -4.03 1.92 10.02
C LYS A 219 -2.91 2.71 10.70
N LEU A 220 -3.28 3.56 11.65
CA LEU A 220 -2.35 4.23 12.55
C LEU A 220 -2.79 3.92 13.98
N ASN A 221 -1.90 3.29 14.76
CA ASN A 221 -2.21 2.81 16.11
C ASN A 221 -3.49 1.95 16.10
N ASP A 222 -4.48 2.24 16.93
CA ASP A 222 -5.77 1.52 16.96
C ASP A 222 -6.85 2.13 16.05
N VAL A 223 -6.49 3.11 15.22
CA VAL A 223 -7.43 3.81 14.34
C VAL A 223 -7.26 3.33 12.90
N ILE A 224 -8.37 2.90 12.31
CA ILE A 224 -8.46 2.50 10.91
C ILE A 224 -9.07 3.65 10.12
N PHE A 225 -8.39 4.06 9.06
CA PHE A 225 -8.77 5.14 8.17
C PHE A 225 -9.30 4.59 6.85
N LEU A 226 -10.35 5.22 6.35
CA LEU A 226 -11.02 4.96 5.08
C LEU A 226 -10.93 6.21 4.23
N GLY A 227 -10.34 6.09 3.05
CA GLY A 227 -10.35 7.13 2.02
C GLY A 227 -11.42 6.83 0.97
N TYR A 228 -12.28 7.79 0.67
CA TYR A 228 -13.39 7.66 -0.27
C TYR A 228 -13.11 8.32 -1.62
N GLU A 229 -13.85 7.89 -2.64
CA GLU A 229 -13.78 8.42 -4.01
C GLU A 229 -14.15 9.91 -4.12
N ASN A 230 -14.96 10.44 -3.22
CA ASN A 230 -15.27 11.86 -3.18
C ASN A 230 -14.22 12.71 -2.41
N GLY A 231 -13.16 12.12 -1.87
CA GLY A 231 -12.12 12.84 -1.14
C GLY A 231 -12.32 12.97 0.37
N PHE A 232 -13.31 12.28 0.95
CA PHE A 232 -13.43 12.17 2.40
C PHE A 232 -12.44 11.17 2.97
N VAL A 233 -11.89 11.49 4.15
CA VAL A 233 -11.13 10.56 5.00
C VAL A 233 -11.87 10.39 6.33
N VAL A 234 -12.19 9.15 6.69
CA VAL A 234 -12.89 8.81 7.92
C VAL A 234 -12.03 7.86 8.75
N GLY A 235 -11.82 8.15 10.03
CA GLY A 235 -11.09 7.29 10.94
C GLY A 235 -11.97 6.77 12.06
N PHE A 236 -11.89 5.47 12.35
CA PHE A 236 -12.65 4.82 13.42
C PHE A 236 -11.77 3.85 14.21
N LYS A 237 -12.17 3.57 15.44
CA LYS A 237 -11.63 2.51 16.29
C LYS A 237 -12.75 1.57 16.72
N ILE A 238 -12.43 0.34 17.07
CA ILE A 238 -13.40 -0.59 17.66
C ILE A 238 -13.32 -0.48 19.18
N THR A 239 -14.44 -0.16 19.83
CA THR A 239 -14.55 -0.11 21.29
C THR A 239 -15.69 -1.00 21.77
N PHE A 240 -15.66 -1.41 23.04
CA PHE A 240 -16.77 -2.14 23.64
C PHE A 240 -17.82 -1.15 24.15
N ASP A 241 -19.10 -1.37 23.82
CA ASP A 241 -20.21 -0.61 24.38
C ASP A 241 -20.86 -1.42 25.51
N GLU A 242 -20.73 -0.95 26.75
CA GLU A 242 -21.29 -1.63 27.93
C GLU A 242 -22.82 -1.70 27.89
N GLY A 243 -23.51 -0.74 27.26
CA GLY A 243 -24.96 -0.73 27.15
C GLY A 243 -25.49 -1.80 26.21
N LEU A 244 -24.81 -2.04 25.09
CA LEU A 244 -25.17 -3.06 24.11
C LEU A 244 -24.49 -4.42 24.36
N GLN A 245 -23.52 -4.49 25.28
CA GLN A 245 -22.69 -5.67 25.55
C GLN A 245 -22.04 -6.25 24.29
N ARG A 246 -21.62 -5.36 23.37
CA ARG A 246 -20.97 -5.74 22.12
C ARG A 246 -19.98 -4.66 21.65
N ASP A 247 -19.08 -5.06 20.76
CA ASP A 247 -18.17 -4.13 20.10
C ASP A 247 -18.96 -3.16 19.19
N ILE A 248 -18.55 -1.90 19.14
CA ILE A 248 -19.12 -0.82 18.32
C ILE A 248 -17.98 -0.08 17.58
N ALA A 249 -18.27 0.47 16.39
CA ALA A 249 -17.34 1.34 15.69
C ALA A 249 -17.45 2.77 16.22
N GLU A 250 -16.39 3.25 16.87
CA GLU A 250 -16.29 4.64 17.32
C GLU A 250 -15.60 5.48 16.25
N LEU A 251 -16.38 6.34 15.59
CA LEU A 251 -15.89 7.34 14.67
C LEU A 251 -15.11 8.42 15.45
N VAL A 252 -13.82 8.56 15.15
CA VAL A 252 -12.89 9.45 15.86
C VAL A 252 -12.26 10.52 14.97
N HIS A 253 -12.42 10.41 13.65
CA HIS A 253 -11.84 11.35 12.70
C HIS A 253 -12.70 11.50 11.45
N VAL A 254 -12.82 12.74 10.97
CA VAL A 254 -13.46 13.08 9.69
C VAL A 254 -12.68 14.23 9.06
N SER A 255 -12.34 14.09 7.78
CA SER A 255 -11.77 15.14 6.93
C SER A 255 -12.41 15.13 5.55
N ASN A 256 -12.53 16.31 4.96
CA ASN A 256 -13.01 16.54 3.60
C ASN A 256 -11.97 17.30 2.76
N ASP A 257 -10.69 17.22 3.13
CA ASP A 257 -9.67 18.13 2.61
C ASP A 257 -9.38 17.97 1.11
N HIS A 258 -9.60 16.77 0.59
CA HIS A 258 -9.47 16.45 -0.83
C HIS A 258 -10.78 16.58 -1.59
N TYR A 259 -11.91 16.91 -0.96
CA TYR A 259 -13.20 16.97 -1.64
C TYR A 259 -13.19 18.00 -2.79
N PRO A 260 -13.65 17.65 -4.01
CA PRO A 260 -14.36 16.42 -4.40
C PRO A 260 -13.50 15.32 -5.07
N ASN A 261 -12.18 15.34 -4.86
CA ASN A 261 -11.20 14.48 -5.54
C ASN A 261 -10.86 13.19 -4.76
N PRO A 262 -10.72 12.03 -5.42
CA PRO A 262 -10.62 10.72 -4.76
C PRO A 262 -9.36 10.53 -3.92
N ILE A 263 -9.49 9.89 -2.75
CA ILE A 263 -8.33 9.45 -1.99
C ILE A 263 -7.67 8.27 -2.71
N LEU A 264 -6.48 8.48 -3.29
CA LEU A 264 -5.81 7.47 -4.12
C LEU A 264 -4.87 6.59 -3.31
N ASP A 265 -4.20 7.17 -2.32
CA ASP A 265 -3.29 6.43 -1.44
C ASP A 265 -3.19 7.14 -0.08
N MET A 266 -2.76 6.37 0.92
CA MET A 266 -2.50 6.82 2.28
C MET A 266 -1.29 6.08 2.82
N CYS A 267 -0.40 6.81 3.51
CA CYS A 267 0.76 6.24 4.19
C CYS A 267 0.84 6.72 5.63
N VAL A 268 1.41 5.90 6.50
CA VAL A 268 1.56 6.18 7.93
C VAL A 268 3.03 6.24 8.27
N SER A 269 3.43 7.22 9.08
CA SER A 269 4.81 7.37 9.54
C SER A 269 4.83 8.06 10.90
N GLY A 270 5.36 7.35 11.91
CA GLY A 270 5.23 7.76 13.30
C GLY A 270 3.75 7.87 13.68
N ASP A 271 3.36 9.00 14.27
CA ASP A 271 1.99 9.33 14.67
C ASP A 271 1.23 10.17 13.61
N GLU A 272 1.70 10.16 12.37
CA GLU A 272 1.16 10.97 11.29
C GLU A 272 0.60 10.08 10.17
N LEU A 273 -0.58 10.45 9.68
CA LEU A 273 -1.19 9.89 8.48
C LEU A 273 -1.06 10.92 7.35
N TYR A 274 -0.76 10.44 6.16
CA TYR A 274 -0.74 11.25 4.95
C TYR A 274 -1.74 10.67 3.95
N SER A 275 -2.41 11.53 3.19
CA SER A 275 -3.24 11.14 2.06
C SER A 275 -2.86 11.91 0.80
N CYS A 276 -3.10 11.29 -0.36
CA CYS A 276 -2.97 11.95 -1.65
C CYS A 276 -4.19 11.70 -2.55
N SER A 277 -4.34 12.57 -3.54
CA SER A 277 -5.48 12.62 -4.46
C SER A 277 -5.03 13.13 -5.83
N THR A 278 -5.98 13.52 -6.68
CA THR A 278 -5.68 14.20 -7.95
C THR A 278 -5.21 15.64 -7.79
N ASP A 279 -5.22 16.16 -6.56
CA ASP A 279 -4.75 17.48 -6.18
C ASP A 279 -3.24 17.72 -6.44
N ASP A 280 -2.82 18.98 -6.25
CA ASP A 280 -1.42 19.39 -6.21
C ASP A 280 -0.83 19.48 -4.79
N PHE A 281 -1.53 18.89 -3.82
CA PHE A 281 -1.11 18.81 -2.44
C PHE A 281 -1.37 17.42 -1.87
N ILE A 282 -0.63 17.11 -0.81
CA ILE A 282 -0.94 16.02 0.11
C ILE A 282 -1.49 16.63 1.40
N THR A 283 -2.24 15.83 2.13
CA THR A 283 -2.79 16.22 3.41
C THR A 283 -2.08 15.44 4.51
N LYS A 284 -1.66 16.15 5.56
CA LYS A 284 -0.98 15.61 6.74
C LYS A 284 -1.87 15.72 7.96
N TYR A 285 -2.30 14.57 8.47
CA TYR A 285 -3.15 14.45 9.65
C TYR A 285 -2.30 14.17 10.88
N LYS A 286 -2.47 14.99 11.92
CA LYS A 286 -1.98 14.69 13.27
C LYS A 286 -3.14 14.14 14.09
N ILE A 287 -3.04 12.88 14.48
CA ILE A 287 -4.11 12.23 15.24
C ILE A 287 -3.70 12.23 16.72
N PRO A 288 -4.51 12.83 17.62
CA PRO A 288 -4.18 12.84 19.04
C PRO A 288 -4.19 11.41 19.58
N VAL A 289 -3.03 10.94 20.05
CA VAL A 289 -2.84 9.59 20.62
C VAL A 289 -3.72 9.37 21.87
N ASN A 290 -4.03 10.45 22.59
CA ASN A 290 -4.90 10.43 23.77
C ASN A 290 -6.18 11.22 23.50
N LEU A 291 -7.18 10.55 22.92
CA LEU A 291 -8.54 11.07 22.93
C LEU A 291 -9.04 11.06 24.38
N GLN A 292 -9.35 12.23 24.92
CA GLN A 292 -9.92 12.37 26.27
C GLN A 292 -11.19 11.52 26.39
N LEU A 293 -11.45 10.98 27.58
CA LEU A 293 -12.71 10.29 27.86
C LEU A 293 -13.87 11.27 27.65
N GLU A 294 -14.59 11.06 26.55
CA GLU A 294 -15.78 11.83 26.23
C GLU A 294 -16.97 11.27 26.98
N THR A 295 -17.82 12.16 27.49
CA THR A 295 -19.00 11.76 28.28
C THR A 295 -20.27 11.74 27.44
N LYS A 296 -20.26 12.36 26.26
CA LYS A 296 -21.44 12.53 25.40
C LYS A 296 -21.14 12.02 23.99
N TYR A 297 -21.85 10.98 23.60
CA TYR A 297 -21.77 10.37 22.28
C TYR A 297 -23.06 10.58 21.50
N LEU A 298 -22.92 10.87 20.21
CA LEU A 298 -23.97 10.61 19.22
C LEU A 298 -23.85 9.14 18.82
N ARG A 299 -24.96 8.42 18.70
CA ARG A 299 -24.95 6.98 18.37
C ARG A 299 -26.10 6.61 17.45
N ASP A 300 -25.85 5.64 16.60
CA ASP A 300 -26.86 4.90 15.82
C ASP A 300 -26.63 3.40 16.09
N ASP A 301 -27.50 2.83 16.92
CA ASP A 301 -27.38 1.43 17.36
C ASP A 301 -27.65 0.43 16.25
N ALA A 302 -28.41 0.83 15.22
CA ALA A 302 -28.66 0.02 14.05
C ALA A 302 -27.43 -0.03 13.14
N LEU A 303 -26.70 1.08 13.02
CA LEU A 303 -25.46 1.14 12.26
C LEU A 303 -24.23 0.65 13.03
N LEU A 304 -24.35 0.39 14.34
CA LEU A 304 -23.22 0.03 15.18
C LEU A 304 -22.12 1.11 15.18
N ILE A 305 -22.53 2.38 15.13
CA ILE A 305 -21.61 3.52 15.12
C ILE A 305 -21.91 4.46 16.30
N LYS A 306 -20.86 4.91 16.97
CA LYS A 306 -20.90 6.05 17.88
C LYS A 306 -19.83 7.07 17.51
N CYS A 307 -20.03 8.34 17.85
CA CYS A 307 -18.99 9.36 17.76
C CYS A 307 -19.09 10.33 18.95
N PRO A 308 -17.97 10.89 19.42
CA PRO A 308 -18.01 11.99 20.37
C PRO A 308 -18.86 13.14 19.85
N SER A 309 -19.75 13.69 20.67
CA SER A 309 -20.54 14.89 20.30
C SER A 309 -19.67 16.12 20.04
N SER A 310 -18.46 16.13 20.58
CA SER A 310 -17.40 17.11 20.34
C SER A 310 -16.68 16.93 19.02
N LEU A 311 -16.86 15.80 18.31
CA LEU A 311 -16.16 15.53 17.06
C LEU A 311 -16.42 16.66 16.06
N ARG A 312 -15.33 17.19 15.51
CA ARG A 312 -15.32 18.20 14.45
C ARG A 312 -14.54 17.65 13.27
N VAL A 313 -14.80 18.25 12.12
CA VAL A 313 -14.02 17.95 10.92
C VAL A 313 -12.63 18.51 11.14
N SER A 314 -11.62 17.68 10.92
CA SER A 314 -10.24 18.08 11.11
C SER A 314 -9.84 19.09 10.04
N GLU A 315 -9.02 20.06 10.43
CA GLU A 315 -8.33 21.00 9.52
C GLU A 315 -6.84 20.59 9.48
N PRO A 316 -6.48 19.55 8.70
CA PRO A 316 -5.12 19.07 8.59
C PRO A 316 -4.21 20.07 7.87
N SER A 317 -2.90 19.83 7.96
CA SER A 317 -1.92 20.64 7.23
C SER A 317 -1.78 20.18 5.79
N LYS A 318 -1.67 21.10 4.83
CA LYS A 318 -1.40 20.80 3.42
C LYS A 318 0.06 20.98 3.08
N VAL A 319 0.59 20.09 2.24
CA VAL A 319 1.93 20.22 1.68
C VAL A 319 1.77 20.26 0.16
N HIS A 320 2.00 21.43 -0.43
CA HIS A 320 1.92 21.63 -1.86
C HIS A 320 3.16 21.07 -2.56
N LEU A 321 2.94 20.36 -3.65
CA LEU A 321 3.97 19.65 -4.39
C LEU A 321 4.00 20.14 -5.85
N PRO A 322 5.16 20.07 -6.53
CA PRO A 322 5.26 20.41 -7.95
C PRO A 322 4.72 19.28 -8.85
N LEU A 323 3.68 18.56 -8.40
CA LEU A 323 3.05 17.44 -9.07
C LEU A 323 1.53 17.53 -8.94
N LYS A 324 0.81 16.94 -9.89
CA LYS A 324 -0.64 16.71 -9.86
C LYS A 324 -0.93 15.25 -10.11
N ASN A 325 -2.17 14.80 -9.85
CA ASN A 325 -2.57 13.41 -10.09
C ASN A 325 -1.68 12.42 -9.33
N ILE A 326 -1.52 12.66 -8.03
CA ILE A 326 -0.63 11.90 -7.15
C ILE A 326 -1.29 10.56 -6.86
N GLY A 327 -0.72 9.48 -7.40
CA GLY A 327 -1.29 8.14 -7.31
C GLY A 327 -0.73 7.26 -6.21
N HIS A 328 0.50 7.53 -5.74
CA HIS A 328 1.12 6.78 -4.66
C HIS A 328 1.91 7.71 -3.74
N ILE A 329 1.91 7.39 -2.45
CA ILE A 329 2.63 8.11 -1.40
C ILE A 329 3.26 7.12 -0.44
N ASP A 330 4.52 7.37 -0.07
CA ASP A 330 5.19 6.62 0.98
C ASP A 330 6.21 7.51 1.68
N LYS A 331 6.63 7.14 2.88
CA LYS A 331 7.56 7.92 3.70
C LYS A 331 8.70 7.04 4.15
N VAL A 332 9.92 7.41 3.77
CA VAL A 332 11.12 6.61 4.09
C VAL A 332 11.74 7.00 5.43
N LYS A 333 11.56 8.26 5.84
CA LYS A 333 12.04 8.83 7.10
C LYS A 333 11.15 10.00 7.47
N ASP A 334 11.20 10.45 8.72
CA ASP A 334 10.42 11.60 9.23
C ASP A 334 10.39 12.83 8.32
N ASP A 335 11.47 13.09 7.58
CA ASP A 335 11.62 14.30 6.76
C ASP A 335 11.43 14.05 5.26
N TYR A 336 11.37 12.81 4.80
CA TYR A 336 11.42 12.48 3.37
C TYR A 336 10.17 11.76 2.92
N LEU A 337 9.41 12.45 2.09
CA LEU A 337 8.24 11.90 1.44
C LEU A 337 8.57 11.52 0.00
N VAL A 338 8.12 10.35 -0.42
CA VAL A 338 8.19 9.90 -1.80
C VAL A 338 6.78 9.90 -2.35
N VAL A 339 6.58 10.57 -3.49
CA VAL A 339 5.28 10.60 -4.17
C VAL A 339 5.46 10.29 -5.64
N SER A 340 4.48 9.61 -6.23
CA SER A 340 4.44 9.38 -7.67
C SER A 340 3.14 9.82 -8.30
N SER A 341 3.22 10.34 -9.51
CA SER A 341 2.07 10.82 -10.27
C SER A 341 1.70 9.87 -11.41
N TRP A 342 0.49 10.04 -11.94
CA TRP A 342 0.02 9.29 -13.11
C TRP A 342 0.85 9.51 -14.38
N SER A 343 1.67 10.57 -14.44
CA SER A 343 2.59 10.81 -15.56
C SER A 343 3.84 9.92 -15.53
N GLY A 344 3.95 9.00 -14.56
CA GLY A 344 5.09 8.10 -14.40
C GLY A 344 6.31 8.74 -13.73
N MET A 345 6.13 9.93 -13.14
CA MET A 345 7.16 10.67 -12.42
C MET A 345 7.06 10.39 -10.93
N THR A 346 8.20 10.19 -10.27
CA THR A 346 8.31 10.03 -8.81
C THR A 346 9.28 11.06 -8.28
N ILE A 347 8.96 11.73 -7.17
CA ILE A 347 9.85 12.70 -6.54
C ILE A 347 10.11 12.32 -5.09
N VAL A 348 11.29 12.68 -4.61
CA VAL A 348 11.66 12.70 -3.19
C VAL A 348 11.57 14.14 -2.73
N TYR A 349 10.67 14.41 -1.79
CA TYR A 349 10.40 15.72 -1.24
C TYR A 349 10.89 15.80 0.20
N ASN A 350 11.73 16.80 0.48
CA ASN A 350 12.21 17.10 1.82
C ASN A 350 11.22 18.04 2.51
N MET A 351 10.54 17.50 3.52
CA MET A 351 9.51 18.20 4.29
C MET A 351 10.06 19.37 5.12
N ARG A 352 11.36 19.38 5.44
CA ARG A 352 12.00 20.48 6.20
C ARG A 352 12.35 21.67 5.31
N THR A 353 12.96 21.39 4.15
CA THR A 353 13.39 22.45 3.22
C THR A 353 12.29 22.85 2.25
N SER A 354 11.23 22.04 2.13
CA SER A 354 10.17 22.19 1.13
C SER A 354 10.67 22.09 -0.32
N GLU A 355 11.74 21.33 -0.53
CA GLU A 355 12.40 21.17 -1.83
C GLU A 355 12.30 19.73 -2.36
N VAL A 356 12.27 19.60 -3.68
CA VAL A 356 12.45 18.31 -4.35
C VAL A 356 13.94 18.02 -4.43
N GLU A 357 14.39 16.94 -3.81
CA GLU A 357 15.81 16.55 -3.84
C GLU A 357 16.13 15.66 -5.04
N GLN A 358 15.23 14.73 -5.37
CA GLN A 358 15.42 13.77 -6.45
C GLN A 358 14.13 13.57 -7.24
N THR A 359 14.27 13.32 -8.53
CA THR A 359 13.18 12.96 -9.44
C THR A 359 13.56 11.68 -10.18
N PHE A 360 12.66 10.69 -10.19
CA PHE A 360 12.79 9.46 -10.95
C PHE A 360 11.74 9.40 -12.05
N VAL A 361 12.18 9.03 -13.25
CA VAL A 361 11.30 8.70 -14.37
C VAL A 361 11.79 7.45 -15.08
N LYS A 362 10.88 6.84 -15.83
CA LYS A 362 11.24 5.78 -16.76
C LYS A 362 10.56 6.05 -18.10
N SER A 363 11.33 6.52 -19.07
CA SER A 363 10.83 6.76 -20.42
C SER A 363 10.49 5.45 -21.14
N LYS A 364 9.44 5.49 -21.94
CA LYS A 364 9.18 4.52 -23.01
C LYS A 364 10.12 4.85 -24.16
N ASN A 365 10.77 3.85 -24.73
CA ASN A 365 11.57 4.07 -25.93
C ASN A 365 10.63 4.28 -27.11
N ASN A 366 10.57 5.50 -27.63
CA ASN A 366 9.85 5.85 -28.86
C ASN A 366 10.71 5.56 -30.11
N LEU A 367 11.43 4.44 -30.16
CA LEU A 367 11.90 3.95 -31.44
C LEU A 367 10.67 3.41 -32.17
N VAL A 368 10.00 4.31 -32.91
CA VAL A 368 9.23 3.90 -34.07
C VAL A 368 10.24 3.18 -34.96
N VAL A 369 10.14 1.86 -35.04
CA VAL A 369 10.90 1.11 -36.04
C VAL A 369 10.31 1.51 -37.39
N SER A 370 10.85 2.57 -37.99
CA SER A 370 10.69 2.78 -39.42
C SER A 370 11.66 1.81 -40.10
N ASP A 371 11.17 0.64 -40.50
CA ASP A 371 11.87 -0.27 -41.40
C ASP A 371 11.94 0.32 -42.82
N SER A 372 12.46 1.53 -42.97
CA SER A 372 12.82 2.09 -44.26
C SER A 372 14.20 2.72 -44.19
N SER A 373 15.14 2.11 -44.91
CA SER A 373 16.45 2.67 -45.22
C SER A 373 16.40 3.85 -46.21
N MET A 374 15.21 4.41 -46.44
CA MET A 374 14.94 5.50 -47.37
C MET A 374 14.18 6.58 -46.61
N GLY A 375 14.82 7.73 -46.43
CA GLY A 375 14.27 8.87 -45.71
C GLY A 375 13.03 9.42 -46.40
N ASP A 376 11.93 9.50 -45.64
CA ASP A 376 10.68 10.05 -46.14
C ASP A 376 10.66 11.57 -45.88
N LEU A 377 11.20 12.30 -46.85
CA LEU A 377 10.93 13.70 -47.09
C LEU A 377 9.64 13.76 -47.93
N THR A 378 8.45 13.83 -47.32
CA THR A 378 7.21 14.48 -47.83
C THR A 378 5.96 14.01 -47.08
N ASN A 379 4.94 14.88 -47.03
CA ASN A 379 3.57 14.75 -46.49
C ASN A 379 3.43 15.16 -45.00
N GLY A 380 2.95 16.36 -44.65
CA GLY A 380 2.00 17.23 -45.34
C GLY A 380 0.56 16.83 -44.97
N SER A 381 -0.04 17.62 -44.06
CA SER A 381 -1.47 17.75 -43.75
C SER A 381 -2.25 16.52 -43.24
N GLY A 382 -2.74 16.57 -41.99
CA GLY A 382 -3.86 15.70 -41.55
C GLY A 382 -3.99 15.52 -40.03
N SER A 383 -4.85 16.34 -39.40
CA SER A 383 -5.56 16.07 -38.14
C SER A 383 -4.77 15.55 -36.92
N ASN A 384 -4.14 16.45 -36.17
CA ASN A 384 -3.85 16.22 -34.75
C ASN A 384 -4.96 16.83 -33.91
N THR A 385 -6.04 16.08 -33.70
CA THR A 385 -6.91 16.32 -32.54
C THR A 385 -6.09 16.00 -31.29
N GLU A 386 -5.67 17.08 -30.61
CA GLU A 386 -4.99 17.10 -29.32
C GLU A 386 -5.82 16.34 -28.27
N SER A 387 -5.62 15.03 -28.20
CA SER A 387 -5.99 14.25 -27.02
C SER A 387 -4.88 14.46 -25.98
N SER A 388 -5.29 14.92 -24.81
CA SER A 388 -4.47 15.17 -23.62
C SER A 388 -3.36 14.14 -23.41
N SER A 389 -2.12 14.60 -23.60
CA SER A 389 -0.88 14.13 -22.97
C SER A 389 -0.81 12.63 -22.61
N LYS A 390 -0.64 11.74 -23.60
CA LYS A 390 -0.02 10.43 -23.33
C LYS A 390 1.42 10.68 -22.85
N SER A 391 1.65 10.57 -21.54
CA SER A 391 3.00 10.73 -20.97
C SER A 391 3.95 9.75 -21.63
N HIS A 392 5.14 10.21 -22.01
CA HIS A 392 6.19 9.37 -22.61
C HIS A 392 6.84 8.43 -21.59
N ASN A 393 6.37 8.41 -20.35
CA ASN A 393 6.90 7.56 -19.29
C ASN A 393 6.02 6.33 -19.07
N TYR A 394 6.62 5.26 -18.56
CA TYR A 394 5.90 4.13 -17.99
C TYR A 394 5.14 4.57 -16.75
N LYS A 395 3.87 4.18 -16.64
CA LYS A 395 3.05 4.42 -15.45
C LYS A 395 3.63 3.67 -14.24
N VAL A 396 3.61 4.34 -13.08
CA VAL A 396 3.91 3.71 -11.78
C VAL A 396 2.68 2.91 -11.35
N GLY A 397 2.87 1.60 -11.19
CA GLY A 397 1.81 0.69 -10.76
C GLY A 397 1.81 0.42 -9.27
N ALA A 398 2.97 0.47 -8.61
CA ALA A 398 3.10 0.42 -7.16
C ALA A 398 4.41 1.08 -6.70
N MET A 399 4.46 1.52 -5.45
CA MET A 399 5.63 2.15 -4.84
C MET A 399 5.73 1.74 -3.37
N THR A 400 6.95 1.54 -2.88
CA THR A 400 7.23 1.34 -1.45
C THR A 400 8.65 1.80 -1.12
N CYS A 401 8.92 2.12 0.14
CA CYS A 401 10.22 2.54 0.62
C CYS A 401 10.85 1.50 1.56
N LEU A 402 12.18 1.50 1.63
CA LEU A 402 12.97 0.80 2.64
C LEU A 402 13.84 1.83 3.36
N GLU A 403 13.59 2.03 4.65
CA GLU A 403 14.47 2.81 5.51
C GLU A 403 15.79 2.06 5.74
N SER A 404 16.86 2.83 5.96
CA SER A 404 18.13 2.31 6.45
C SER A 404 17.93 1.51 7.75
N PHE A 405 18.69 0.45 7.94
CA PHE A 405 18.53 -0.43 9.09
C PHE A 405 19.87 -0.90 9.65
N ASP A 406 19.88 -1.31 10.92
CA ASP A 406 21.07 -1.85 11.55
C ASP A 406 21.34 -3.29 11.12
N VAL A 407 22.62 -3.62 10.95
CA VAL A 407 23.07 -4.93 10.50
C VAL A 407 23.77 -5.65 11.63
N GLN A 408 23.18 -6.76 12.09
CA GLN A 408 23.87 -7.70 12.98
C GLN A 408 24.92 -8.49 12.18
N SER A 409 26.15 -8.54 12.67
CA SER A 409 27.27 -9.17 11.95
C SER A 409 27.38 -10.68 12.14
N ASP A 410 26.64 -11.25 13.09
CA ASP A 410 26.91 -12.57 13.64
C ASP A 410 26.68 -13.68 12.60
N GLY A 411 27.69 -14.55 12.43
CA GLY A 411 27.65 -15.69 11.52
C GLY A 411 27.79 -15.36 10.01
N LEU A 412 27.85 -14.10 9.61
CA LEU A 412 27.92 -13.71 8.20
C LEU A 412 29.34 -13.74 7.63
N ARG A 413 29.50 -14.30 6.42
CA ARG A 413 30.77 -14.20 5.69
C ARG A 413 31.02 -12.73 5.32
N LEU A 414 32.29 -12.30 5.31
CA LEU A 414 32.69 -10.92 4.98
C LEU A 414 32.03 -10.39 3.69
N GLY A 415 31.95 -11.23 2.64
CA GLY A 415 31.31 -10.86 1.37
C GLY A 415 29.79 -10.63 1.49
N GLN A 416 29.09 -11.44 2.30
CA GLN A 416 27.66 -11.26 2.59
C GLN A 416 27.45 -9.99 3.43
N LEU A 417 28.22 -9.84 4.51
CA LEU A 417 28.18 -8.67 5.38
C LEU A 417 28.38 -7.37 4.60
N ARG A 418 29.34 -7.34 3.66
CA ARG A 418 29.58 -6.18 2.79
C ARG A 418 28.37 -5.83 1.93
N ARG A 419 27.68 -6.82 1.35
CA ARG A 419 26.49 -6.58 0.53
C ARG A 419 25.31 -6.11 1.37
N ILE A 420 25.10 -6.73 2.53
CA ILE A 420 24.05 -6.33 3.48
C ILE A 420 24.28 -4.90 3.95
N LYS A 421 25.50 -4.56 4.39
CA LYS A 421 25.86 -3.19 4.77
C LYS A 421 25.68 -2.18 3.65
N ALA A 422 25.88 -2.57 2.39
CA ALA A 422 25.65 -1.67 1.25
C ALA A 422 24.17 -1.37 1.01
N LEU A 423 23.28 -2.35 1.27
CA LEU A 423 21.83 -2.14 1.25
C LEU A 423 21.39 -1.28 2.45
N ALA A 424 21.82 -1.68 3.65
CA ALA A 424 21.34 -1.15 4.92
C ALA A 424 21.74 0.30 5.22
N LYS A 425 22.83 0.80 4.61
CA LYS A 425 23.34 2.17 4.78
C LYS A 425 22.51 3.25 4.09
N CYS A 426 21.61 2.87 3.19
CA CYS A 426 20.87 3.80 2.37
C CYS A 426 19.38 3.62 2.60
N ASN A 427 18.65 4.71 2.44
CA ASN A 427 17.22 4.70 2.22
C ASN A 427 16.97 4.35 0.75
N TRP A 428 15.87 3.64 0.47
CA TRP A 428 15.54 3.23 -0.89
C TRP A 428 14.09 3.54 -1.24
N CYS A 429 13.88 4.02 -2.45
CA CYS A 429 12.59 4.04 -3.13
C CYS A 429 12.54 2.88 -4.13
N LEU A 430 11.53 2.01 -3.99
CA LEU A 430 11.26 0.89 -4.88
C LEU A 430 10.01 1.20 -5.70
N ILE A 431 10.17 1.28 -7.02
CA ILE A 431 9.10 1.70 -7.95
C ILE A 431 8.80 0.57 -8.94
N GLY A 432 7.59 0.05 -8.89
CA GLY A 432 7.07 -0.93 -9.83
C GLY A 432 6.38 -0.25 -11.01
N TYR A 433 6.76 -0.64 -12.23
CA TYR A 433 6.22 -0.05 -13.46
C TYR A 433 5.26 -1.00 -14.18
N GLU A 434 4.42 -0.42 -15.03
CA GLU A 434 3.45 -1.15 -15.86
C GLU A 434 4.05 -2.17 -16.84
N ASP A 435 5.37 -2.17 -17.05
CA ASP A 435 6.06 -3.14 -17.89
C ASP A 435 6.69 -4.33 -17.12
N GLY A 436 6.45 -4.41 -15.81
CA GLY A 436 6.93 -5.51 -14.97
C GLY A 436 8.34 -5.33 -14.42
N THR A 437 8.94 -4.15 -14.59
CA THR A 437 10.21 -3.86 -13.93
C THR A 437 10.00 -3.18 -12.59
N ILE A 438 10.89 -3.47 -11.63
CA ILE A 438 10.96 -2.77 -10.35
C ILE A 438 12.31 -2.06 -10.29
N LYS A 439 12.32 -0.73 -10.18
CA LYS A 439 13.54 0.06 -10.02
C LYS A 439 13.80 0.32 -8.54
N LEU A 440 15.04 0.13 -8.12
CA LEU A 440 15.53 0.49 -6.78
C LEU A 440 16.38 1.74 -6.95
N ASN A 441 16.05 2.79 -6.21
CA ASN A 441 16.75 4.06 -6.22
C ASN A 441 17.14 4.42 -4.79
N LYS A 442 18.40 4.78 -4.56
CA LYS A 442 18.82 5.31 -3.26
C LYS A 442 18.23 6.70 -3.06
N ILE A 443 17.83 6.99 -1.82
CA ILE A 443 17.40 8.30 -1.36
C ILE A 443 18.54 8.92 -0.56
#